data_AF-A0A0R1K9Q8-F1
#
_entry.id   AF-A0A0R1K9Q8-F1
#
_cell.length_a   1.000
_cell.length_b   1.000
_cell.length_c   1.000
_cell.angle_alpha   90.00
_cell.angle_beta   90.00
_cell.angle_gamma   90.00
#
_symmetry.space_group_name_H-M   'P 1'
#
loop_
_entity.id
_entity.type
_entity.pdbx_description
1 polymer ?
#
loop_
_entity_poly.entity_id
_entity_poly.type
_entity_poly.pdbx_seq_one_letter_code
_entity_poly.pdbx_strand_id
1 'polypeptide(L)'
;MRILKGWTKKERKELEKAKDGGFFSAMSLIDDIVDGGCHALSGKYYSEDTNDSNQMAKDIVDFYCDRAKFPEQMYKVTLPDGSYLVKDKFEDNRWMFKYIDQDGYDIMNSTDCEDTFTEQEIKDIDSRYMAFAVPVEEN
;
A
#
# COMPACT_ATOMS: atom_id res chain seq x y z
N MET A 1 7.84 10.82 -5.93
CA MET A 1 7.45 10.46 -4.57
C MET A 1 8.05 9.09 -4.25
N ARG A 2 8.81 8.97 -3.16
CA ARG A 2 9.48 7.72 -2.74
C ARG A 2 8.50 6.78 -2.05
N ILE A 3 8.66 5.47 -2.21
CA ILE A 3 7.85 4.47 -1.50
C ILE A 3 8.62 4.00 -0.27
N LEU A 4 7.98 4.09 0.91
CA LEU A 4 8.52 3.58 2.17
C LEU A 4 8.30 2.08 2.27
N LYS A 5 9.40 1.31 2.34
CA LYS A 5 9.40 -0.16 2.43
C LYS A 5 9.97 -0.62 3.77
N GLY A 6 9.63 -1.83 4.22
CA GLY A 6 10.12 -2.38 5.50
C GLY A 6 9.39 -1.82 6.74
N TRP A 7 8.23 -1.20 6.53
CA TRP A 7 7.38 -0.67 7.61
C TRP A 7 6.20 -1.61 7.86
N THR A 8 6.01 -2.04 9.11
CA THR A 8 4.88 -2.90 9.49
C THR A 8 3.56 -2.13 9.48
N LYS A 9 2.42 -2.81 9.32
CA LYS A 9 1.08 -2.16 9.35
C LYS A 9 0.86 -1.30 10.61
N LYS A 10 1.44 -1.69 11.76
CA LYS A 10 1.35 -0.93 13.01
C LYS A 10 2.18 0.36 12.95
N GLU A 11 3.44 0.26 12.51
CA GLU A 11 4.32 1.42 12.32
C GLU A 11 3.73 2.43 11.34
N ARG A 12 3.23 1.95 10.19
CA ARG A 12 2.56 2.80 9.18
C ARG A 12 1.41 3.60 9.81
N LYS A 13 0.53 2.90 10.53
CA LYS A 13 -0.64 3.50 11.20
C LYS A 13 -0.25 4.50 12.28
N GLU A 14 0.82 4.26 13.04
CA GLU A 14 1.33 5.24 14.02
C GLU A 14 1.87 6.49 13.32
N LEU A 15 2.63 6.34 12.23
CA LEU A 15 3.17 7.47 11.48
C LEU A 15 2.08 8.30 10.81
N GLU A 16 1.07 7.65 10.20
CA GLU A 16 -0.10 8.31 9.61
C GLU A 16 -0.87 9.11 10.68
N LYS A 17 -1.20 8.48 11.82
CA LYS A 17 -1.87 9.16 12.94
C LYS A 17 -1.05 10.32 13.49
N ALA A 18 0.26 10.17 13.59
CA ALA A 18 1.15 11.21 14.06
C ALA A 18 1.08 12.43 13.14
N LYS A 19 1.09 12.24 11.81
CA LYS A 19 0.99 13.31 10.82
C LYS A 19 -0.40 13.97 10.80
N ASP A 20 -1.47 13.18 10.90
CA ASP A 20 -2.84 13.67 10.74
C ASP A 20 -3.41 14.35 12.00
N GLY A 21 -2.86 14.09 13.19
CA GLY A 21 -3.42 14.68 14.41
C GLY A 21 -2.62 14.55 15.70
N GLY A 22 -1.42 13.95 15.68
CA GLY A 22 -0.59 13.76 16.87
C GLY A 22 0.53 14.78 17.04
N PHE A 23 1.18 15.19 15.94
CA PHE A 23 2.42 15.97 15.97
C PHE A 23 2.46 17.00 14.84
N PHE A 24 2.76 18.25 15.19
CA PHE A 24 2.82 19.37 14.23
C PHE A 24 4.04 19.33 13.30
N SER A 25 5.06 18.52 13.60
CA SER A 25 6.27 18.41 12.79
C SER A 25 6.91 17.03 12.92
N ALA A 26 7.69 16.66 11.90
CA ALA A 26 8.52 15.45 11.93
C ALA A 26 9.49 15.44 13.13
N MET A 27 10.05 16.59 13.49
CA MET A 27 10.98 16.70 14.62
C MET A 27 10.30 16.40 15.96
N SER A 28 9.07 16.88 16.15
CA SER A 28 8.28 16.60 17.35
C SER A 28 7.97 15.12 17.50
N LEU A 29 7.68 14.43 16.40
CA LEU A 29 7.48 12.98 16.42
C LEU A 29 8.79 12.24 16.73
N ILE A 30 9.91 12.64 16.13
CA ILE A 30 11.21 12.00 16.39
C ILE A 30 11.59 12.13 17.87
N ASP A 31 11.36 13.29 18.47
CA ASP A 31 11.60 13.53 19.90
C ASP A 31 10.75 12.59 20.79
N ASP A 32 9.45 12.46 20.48
CA ASP A 32 8.55 11.56 21.19
C ASP A 32 8.92 10.07 21.05
N ILE A 33 9.36 9.65 19.85
CA ILE A 33 9.85 8.28 19.60
C ILE A 33 11.06 7.97 20.50
N VAL A 34 11.97 8.93 20.64
CA VAL A 34 13.15 8.81 21.51
C VAL A 34 12.71 8.75 22.99
N ASP A 35 11.73 9.55 23.41
CA ASP A 35 11.18 9.53 24.78
C ASP A 35 10.30 8.29 25.08
N GLY A 36 10.06 7.42 24.10
CA GLY A 36 9.32 6.16 24.27
C GLY A 36 7.83 6.25 23.95
N GLY A 37 7.37 7.37 23.41
CA GLY A 37 6.06 7.50 22.78
C GLY A 37 6.00 6.77 21.43
N CYS A 38 4.81 6.69 20.82
CA CYS A 38 4.55 5.88 19.61
C CYS A 38 5.20 4.47 19.68
N HIS A 39 4.62 3.58 20.47
CA HIS A 39 5.25 2.34 20.91
C HIS A 39 5.82 1.46 19.78
N ALA A 40 5.15 1.38 18.63
CA ALA A 40 5.69 0.62 17.50
C ALA A 40 6.89 1.32 16.84
N LEU A 41 6.83 2.65 16.68
CA LEU A 41 7.94 3.44 16.16
C LEU A 41 9.14 3.46 17.11
N SER A 42 8.91 3.67 18.41
CA SER A 42 9.98 3.60 19.41
C SER A 42 10.59 2.20 19.48
N GLY A 43 9.77 1.15 19.41
CA GLY A 43 10.25 -0.22 19.30
C GLY A 43 11.16 -0.44 18.08
N LYS A 44 10.77 0.08 16.91
CA LYS A 44 11.59 0.05 15.69
C LYS A 44 12.92 0.79 15.90
N TYR A 45 12.87 2.03 16.38
CA TYR A 45 14.03 2.88 16.65
C TYR A 45 15.06 2.21 17.57
N TYR A 46 14.61 1.60 18.67
CA TYR A 46 15.49 0.93 19.64
C TYR A 46 15.97 -0.46 19.22
N SER A 47 15.34 -1.07 18.21
CA SER A 47 15.74 -2.37 17.67
C SER A 47 16.74 -2.29 16.52
N GLU A 48 16.90 -1.11 15.94
CA GLU A 48 17.69 -0.83 14.74
C GLU A 48 19.10 -0.35 15.09
N ASP A 49 20.08 -0.66 14.23
CA ASP A 49 21.43 -0.10 14.34
C ASP A 49 21.42 1.40 13.95
N THR A 50 22.46 2.16 14.33
CA THR A 50 22.48 3.63 14.15
C THR A 50 22.24 4.12 12.71
N ASN A 51 22.64 3.34 11.71
CA ASN A 51 22.39 3.65 10.30
C ASN A 51 20.91 3.51 9.93
N ASP A 52 20.24 2.51 10.49
CA ASP A 52 18.82 2.25 10.27
C ASP A 52 17.97 3.29 11.00
N SER A 53 18.37 3.72 12.21
CA SER A 53 17.75 4.85 12.92
C SER A 53 17.83 6.17 12.12
N ASN A 54 18.96 6.44 11.45
CA ASN A 54 19.11 7.61 10.58
C ASN A 54 18.20 7.52 9.34
N GLN A 55 18.06 6.32 8.76
CA GLN A 55 17.16 6.08 7.64
C GLN A 55 15.69 6.24 8.06
N MET A 56 15.32 5.76 9.25
CA MET A 56 14.00 5.96 9.84
C MET A 56 13.67 7.45 10.02
N ALA A 57 14.59 8.25 10.58
CA ALA A 57 14.38 9.69 10.72
C ALA A 57 14.18 10.38 9.35
N LYS A 58 14.94 9.98 8.33
CA LYS A 58 14.79 10.47 6.96
C LYS A 58 13.44 10.09 6.34
N ASP A 59 12.98 8.85 6.58
CA ASP A 59 11.66 8.37 6.16
C ASP A 59 10.53 9.20 6.76
N ILE A 60 10.60 9.49 8.06
CA ILE A 60 9.62 10.33 8.77
C ILE A 60 9.59 11.74 8.17
N VAL A 61 10.76 12.37 7.99
CA VAL A 61 10.85 13.72 7.41
C VAL A 61 10.29 13.74 5.98
N ASP A 62 10.65 12.76 5.15
CA ASP A 62 10.14 12.68 3.79
C ASP A 62 8.62 12.45 3.76
N PHE A 63 8.07 11.65 4.68
CA PHE A 63 6.64 11.42 4.80
C PHE A 63 5.88 12.69 5.20
N TYR A 64 6.39 13.44 6.18
CA TYR A 64 5.81 14.72 6.60
C TYR A 64 5.87 15.79 5.52
N CYS A 65 6.88 15.76 4.65
CA CYS A 65 7.02 16.70 3.54
C CYS A 65 6.37 16.23 2.23
N ASP A 66 5.54 15.17 2.26
CA ASP A 66 4.90 14.57 1.08
C ASP A 66 5.89 14.11 -0.01
N ARG A 67 7.14 13.88 0.36
CA ARG A 67 8.19 13.36 -0.52
C ARG A 67 8.23 11.84 -0.54
N ALA A 68 7.64 11.20 0.47
CA ALA A 68 7.46 9.76 0.54
C ALA A 68 6.03 9.38 0.95
N LYS A 69 5.58 8.21 0.50
CA LYS A 69 4.31 7.59 0.91
C LYS A 69 4.51 6.10 1.21
N PHE A 70 3.62 5.52 2.00
CA PHE A 70 3.50 4.07 2.08
C PHE A 70 2.93 3.52 0.76
N PRO A 71 3.27 2.28 0.41
CA PRO A 71 2.58 1.64 -0.70
C PRO A 71 1.10 1.45 -0.34
N GLU A 72 0.26 1.62 -1.36
CA GLU A 72 -1.19 1.49 -1.21
C GLU A 72 -1.58 0.02 -1.11
N GLN A 73 -2.63 -0.27 -0.33
CA GLN A 73 -3.18 -1.62 -0.30
C GLN A 73 -3.74 -1.94 -1.69
N MET A 74 -3.17 -2.96 -2.32
CA MET A 74 -3.63 -3.47 -3.60
C MET A 74 -4.67 -4.58 -3.38
N TYR A 75 -5.60 -4.72 -4.31
CA TYR A 75 -6.70 -5.66 -4.27
C TYR A 75 -6.86 -6.37 -5.60
N LYS A 76 -7.27 -7.63 -5.58
CA LYS A 76 -7.76 -8.35 -6.76
C LYS A 76 -9.28 -8.47 -6.67
N VAL A 77 -9.98 -8.18 -7.77
CA VAL A 77 -11.45 -8.27 -7.82
C VAL A 77 -11.85 -9.56 -8.53
N THR A 78 -12.56 -10.44 -7.84
CA THR A 78 -13.06 -11.71 -8.39
C THR A 78 -14.56 -11.84 -8.16
N LEU A 79 -15.34 -11.91 -9.23
CA LEU A 79 -16.79 -12.04 -9.19
C LEU A 79 -17.23 -13.48 -8.82
N PRO A 80 -18.49 -13.68 -8.37
CA PRO A 80 -18.99 -15.01 -7.98
C PRO A 80 -19.00 -16.04 -9.10
N ASP A 81 -18.99 -15.62 -10.36
CA ASP A 81 -18.93 -16.50 -11.53
C ASP A 81 -17.50 -16.96 -11.86
N GLY A 82 -16.51 -16.58 -11.03
CA GLY A 82 -15.10 -16.92 -11.21
C GLY A 82 -14.35 -15.98 -12.15
N SER A 83 -15.02 -14.97 -12.73
CA SER A 83 -14.33 -13.95 -13.51
C SER A 83 -13.57 -12.96 -12.63
N TYR A 84 -12.47 -12.41 -13.12
CA TYR A 84 -11.65 -11.44 -12.41
C TYR A 84 -11.39 -10.21 -13.26
N LEU A 85 -11.30 -9.07 -12.58
CA LEU A 85 -11.05 -7.78 -13.22
C LEU A 85 -9.60 -7.71 -13.68
N VAL A 86 -9.39 -7.24 -14.91
CA VAL A 86 -8.08 -6.92 -15.45
C VAL A 86 -8.12 -5.59 -16.19
N LYS A 87 -6.95 -4.97 -16.31
CA LYS A 87 -6.69 -3.85 -17.22
C LYS A 87 -5.82 -4.32 -18.37
N ASP A 88 -6.35 -4.27 -19.59
CA ASP A 88 -5.58 -4.57 -20.79
C ASP A 88 -4.80 -3.32 -21.24
N LYS A 89 -3.47 -3.43 -21.27
CA LYS A 89 -2.56 -2.34 -21.63
C LYS A 89 -2.39 -2.15 -23.14
N PHE A 90 -2.84 -3.08 -23.98
CA PHE A 90 -2.75 -2.97 -25.45
C PHE A 90 -3.98 -2.32 -26.09
N GLU A 91 -5.16 -2.65 -25.59
CA GLU A 91 -6.44 -2.21 -26.15
C GLU A 91 -7.00 -1.00 -25.39
N ASP A 92 -6.35 0.17 -25.53
CA ASP A 92 -6.82 1.46 -25.02
C ASP A 92 -6.93 1.58 -23.48
N ASN A 93 -6.17 0.79 -22.71
CA ASN A 93 -6.31 0.73 -21.24
C ASN A 93 -7.73 0.35 -20.79
N ARG A 94 -8.40 -0.52 -21.56
CA ARG A 94 -9.77 -0.95 -21.23
C ARG A 94 -9.79 -1.89 -20.02
N TRP A 95 -10.79 -1.67 -19.18
CA TRP A 95 -11.12 -2.53 -18.05
C TRP A 95 -12.07 -3.63 -18.51
N MET A 96 -11.76 -4.88 -18.20
CA MET A 96 -12.61 -6.02 -18.57
C MET A 96 -12.53 -7.13 -17.54
N PHE A 97 -13.56 -7.99 -17.53
CA PHE A 97 -13.54 -9.23 -16.76
C PHE A 97 -13.03 -10.36 -17.65
N LYS A 98 -12.05 -11.10 -17.14
CA LYS A 98 -11.54 -12.34 -17.76
C LYS A 98 -12.04 -13.54 -16.97
N TYR A 99 -12.25 -14.65 -17.68
CA TYR A 99 -12.57 -15.95 -17.11
C TYR A 99 -11.30 -16.80 -17.11
N ILE A 100 -11.01 -17.45 -15.97
CA ILE A 100 -10.08 -18.59 -15.96
C ILE A 100 -10.85 -19.79 -16.49
N ASP A 101 -10.32 -20.51 -17.47
CA ASP A 101 -10.96 -21.73 -17.96
C ASP A 101 -10.90 -22.87 -16.92
N GLN A 102 -11.60 -23.98 -17.21
CA GLN A 102 -11.68 -25.14 -16.30
C GLN A 102 -10.31 -25.79 -16.02
N ASP A 103 -9.31 -25.54 -16.87
CA ASP A 103 -7.95 -26.08 -16.77
C ASP A 103 -6.98 -25.11 -16.06
N GLY A 104 -7.47 -23.95 -15.60
CA GLY A 104 -6.66 -22.96 -14.90
C GLY A 104 -5.83 -22.07 -15.82
N TYR A 105 -6.04 -22.13 -17.13
CA TYR A 105 -5.32 -21.33 -18.12
C TYR A 105 -6.01 -19.97 -18.30
N ASP A 106 -5.22 -18.89 -18.19
CA ASP A 106 -5.63 -17.59 -18.67
C ASP A 106 -5.73 -17.66 -20.19
N ILE A 107 -6.96 -17.55 -20.70
CA ILE A 107 -7.28 -17.71 -22.13
C ILE A 107 -6.56 -16.63 -22.97
N MET A 108 -6.01 -15.60 -22.32
CA MET A 108 -5.03 -14.70 -22.90
C MET A 108 -3.71 -14.76 -22.13
N ASN A 109 -2.73 -15.49 -22.69
CA ASN A 109 -1.30 -15.36 -22.39
C ASN A 109 -0.82 -13.91 -22.65
N SER A 110 -1.17 -12.98 -21.78
CA SER A 110 -0.61 -11.63 -21.84
C SER A 110 -0.01 -11.29 -20.49
N THR A 111 1.30 -11.44 -20.43
CA THR A 111 2.21 -10.90 -19.41
C THR A 111 2.01 -9.40 -19.11
N ASP A 112 1.13 -8.72 -19.87
CA ASP A 112 0.89 -7.28 -19.86
C ASP A 112 -0.48 -6.87 -19.30
N CYS A 113 -1.24 -7.81 -18.72
CA CYS A 113 -2.45 -7.47 -17.95
C CYS A 113 -2.08 -7.11 -16.50
N GLU A 114 -2.73 -6.07 -15.98
CA GLU A 114 -2.70 -5.74 -14.55
C GLU A 114 -3.99 -6.25 -13.90
N ASP A 115 -3.90 -7.03 -12.83
CA ASP A 115 -5.02 -7.67 -12.14
C ASP A 115 -5.10 -7.27 -10.65
N THR A 116 -4.27 -6.32 -10.24
CA THR A 116 -4.26 -5.75 -8.89
C THR A 116 -4.48 -4.25 -8.95
N PHE A 117 -5.35 -3.74 -8.10
CA PHE A 117 -5.82 -2.35 -8.15
C PHE A 117 -5.86 -1.75 -6.75
N THR A 118 -5.71 -0.44 -6.67
CA THR A 118 -6.00 0.32 -5.46
C THR A 118 -7.50 0.38 -5.20
N GLU A 119 -7.91 0.65 -3.97
CA GLU A 119 -9.33 0.85 -3.63
C GLU A 119 -9.97 1.98 -4.47
N GLN A 120 -9.21 3.04 -4.74
CA GLN A 120 -9.70 4.16 -5.53
C GLN A 120 -9.92 3.77 -7.00
N GLU A 121 -8.98 3.05 -7.61
CA GLU A 121 -9.14 2.56 -8.99
C GLU A 121 -10.37 1.67 -9.14
N ILE A 122 -10.64 0.78 -8.17
CA ILE A 122 -11.84 -0.06 -8.18
C ILE A 122 -13.09 0.81 -8.11
N LYS A 123 -13.11 1.82 -7.24
CA LYS A 123 -14.26 2.73 -7.10
C LYS A 123 -14.49 3.60 -8.33
N ASP A 124 -13.42 4.03 -8.98
CA ASP A 124 -13.47 4.82 -10.22
C ASP A 124 -14.02 4.02 -11.39
N ILE A 125 -13.80 2.70 -11.40
CA ILE A 125 -14.42 1.77 -12.37
C ILE A 125 -15.88 1.54 -12.00
N ASP A 126 -16.12 0.95 -10.82
CA ASP A 126 -17.44 0.76 -10.22
C ASP A 126 -17.29 0.42 -8.72
N SER A 127 -17.76 1.31 -7.85
CA SER A 127 -17.72 1.10 -6.39
C SER A 127 -18.34 -0.21 -5.88
N ARG A 128 -19.24 -0.85 -6.63
CA ARG A 128 -19.82 -2.16 -6.28
C ARG A 128 -18.79 -3.28 -6.31
N TYR A 129 -17.73 -3.15 -7.09
CA TYR A 129 -16.67 -4.14 -7.18
C TYR A 129 -15.84 -4.27 -5.90
N MET A 130 -15.88 -3.28 -5.01
CA MET A 130 -15.27 -3.41 -3.68
C MET A 130 -15.87 -4.53 -2.85
N ALA A 131 -17.12 -4.94 -3.10
CA ALA A 131 -17.71 -6.10 -2.43
C ALA A 131 -17.03 -7.44 -2.81
N PHE A 132 -16.27 -7.45 -3.90
CA PHE A 132 -15.57 -8.61 -4.45
C PHE A 132 -14.04 -8.45 -4.41
N ALA A 133 -13.55 -7.37 -3.77
CA ALA A 133 -12.14 -7.05 -3.68
C ALA A 133 -11.49 -7.83 -2.53
N VAL A 134 -10.45 -8.60 -2.85
CA VAL A 134 -9.63 -9.34 -1.89
C VAL A 134 -8.28 -8.65 -1.78
N PRO A 135 -7.81 -8.28 -0.57
CA PRO A 135 -6.51 -7.64 -0.40
C PRO A 135 -5.40 -8.59 -0.84
N VAL A 136 -4.46 -8.08 -1.62
CA VAL A 136 -3.22 -8.77 -1.96
C VAL A 136 -2.22 -8.45 -0.86
N GLU A 137 -1.68 -9.47 -0.20
CA GLU A 137 -0.60 -9.26 0.76
C GLU A 137 0.66 -8.82 0.00
N GLU A 138 1.22 -7.67 0.37
CA GLU A 138 2.58 -7.33 -0.02
C GLU A 138 3.53 -8.30 0.69
N ASN A 139 4.11 -9.24 -0.06
CA ASN A 139 5.23 -10.07 0.39
C ASN A 139 6.50 -9.23 0.58
#